data_AF-A0A1V5K1K0-F1
#
_entry.id   AF-A0A1V5K1K0-F1
#
_cell.length_a   1.000
_cell.length_b   1.000
_cell.length_c   1.000
_cell.angle_alpha   90.00
_cell.angle_beta   90.00
_cell.angle_gamma   90.00
#
_symmetry.space_group_name_H-M   'P 1'
#
loop_
_entity.id
_entity.type
_entity.pdbx_description
1 polymer ?
#
loop_
_entity_poly.entity_id
_entity_poly.type
_entity_poly.pdbx_seq_one_letter_code
_entity_poly.pdbx_strand_id
1 'polypeptide(L)'
;MGDHVIVINADKVVLTGNKLQTKIHYWHTGYPGGIRQMTYEKFLATRPVRVVEKAVKGMLPHTRLGRKMGMKLKVYAGPEHPHAAQKPEPLEITV
;
A
#
# COMPACT_ATOMS: atom_id res chain seq x y z
N MET A 1 8.55 18.59 -7.22
CA MET A 1 7.11 18.74 -7.57
C MET A 1 6.52 17.35 -7.81
N GLY A 2 5.21 17.21 -7.70
CA GLY A 2 4.50 15.94 -7.88
C GLY A 2 3.14 15.98 -7.20
N ASP A 3 2.19 15.22 -7.75
CA ASP A 3 0.78 15.31 -7.35
C ASP A 3 0.44 14.44 -6.15
N HIS A 4 -0.75 14.68 -5.59
CA HIS A 4 -1.36 13.83 -4.59
C HIS A 4 -2.18 12.76 -5.28
N VAL A 5 -1.96 11.51 -4.90
CA VAL A 5 -2.66 10.36 -5.50
C VAL A 5 -3.50 9.69 -4.44
N ILE A 6 -4.79 9.52 -4.75
CA ILE A 6 -5.74 8.81 -3.90
C ILE A 6 -6.06 7.47 -4.56
N VAL A 7 -5.78 6.39 -3.86
CA VAL A 7 -6.13 5.01 -4.26
C VAL A 7 -7.28 4.55 -3.38
N ILE A 8 -8.41 4.20 -4.00
CA ILE A 8 -9.58 3.61 -3.35
C ILE A 8 -9.67 2.12 -3.67
N ASN A 9 -10.52 1.38 -2.95
CA ASN A 9 -10.73 -0.06 -3.11
C ASN A 9 -9.44 -0.91 -2.97
N ALA A 10 -8.57 -0.54 -2.03
CA ALA A 10 -7.33 -1.27 -1.78
C ALA A 10 -7.55 -2.71 -1.25
N ASP A 11 -8.75 -3.02 -0.76
CA ASP A 11 -9.17 -4.35 -0.33
C ASP A 11 -9.35 -5.34 -1.50
N LYS A 12 -9.68 -4.84 -2.69
CA LYS A 12 -9.97 -5.63 -3.90
C LYS A 12 -8.75 -5.81 -4.82
N VAL A 13 -7.55 -5.51 -4.32
CA VAL A 13 -6.32 -5.65 -5.11
C VAL A 13 -6.04 -7.13 -5.39
N VAL A 14 -5.92 -7.46 -6.67
CA VAL A 14 -5.65 -8.83 -7.11
C VAL A 14 -4.15 -9.07 -7.22
N LEU A 15 -3.67 -10.16 -6.63
CA LEU A 15 -2.33 -10.69 -6.88
C LEU A 15 -2.44 -11.87 -7.84
N THR A 16 -1.64 -11.85 -8.91
CA THR A 16 -1.64 -12.90 -9.93
C THR A 16 -0.96 -14.19 -9.47
N GLY A 17 -1.46 -15.33 -9.95
CA GLY A 17 -0.93 -16.68 -9.65
C GLY A 17 -1.05 -17.05 -8.17
N ASN A 18 -0.12 -17.88 -7.67
CA ASN A 18 -0.13 -18.36 -6.29
C ASN A 18 0.48 -17.38 -5.27
N LYS A 19 0.70 -16.10 -5.65
CA LYS A 19 1.39 -15.10 -4.81
C LYS A 19 0.65 -14.80 -3.51
N LEU A 20 -0.67 -14.95 -3.46
CA LEU A 20 -1.44 -14.75 -2.22
C LEU A 20 -0.98 -15.70 -1.10
N GLN A 21 -0.69 -16.95 -1.46
CA GLN A 21 -0.33 -18.00 -0.52
C GLN A 21 1.19 -18.11 -0.32
N THR A 22 1.97 -17.94 -1.39
CA THR A 22 3.43 -18.14 -1.36
C THR A 22 4.19 -16.91 -0.89
N LYS A 23 3.65 -15.70 -1.08
CA LYS A 23 4.35 -14.48 -0.66
C LYS A 23 4.19 -14.29 0.84
N ILE A 24 5.31 -14.24 1.54
CA ILE A 24 5.35 -14.03 2.98
C ILE A 24 5.84 -12.61 3.28
N HIS A 25 5.10 -11.91 4.13
CA HIS A 25 5.49 -10.64 4.71
C HIS A 25 6.24 -10.88 6.02
N TYR A 26 7.53 -10.57 6.03
CA TYR A 26 8.36 -10.61 7.22
C TYR A 26 8.51 -9.22 7.84
N TRP A 27 8.53 -9.18 9.18
CA TRP A 27 8.99 -8.03 9.93
C TRP A 27 9.67 -8.48 11.22
N HIS A 28 10.56 -7.64 11.74
CA HIS A 28 11.26 -7.91 12.99
C HIS A 28 10.75 -6.97 14.09
N THR A 29 10.68 -7.48 15.31
CA THR A 29 10.24 -6.68 16.48
C THR A 29 11.38 -5.95 17.19
N GLY A 30 12.64 -6.36 16.97
CA GLY A 30 13.83 -5.78 17.61
C GLY A 30 14.43 -6.64 18.72
N TYR A 31 13.71 -7.65 19.20
CA TYR A 31 14.17 -8.59 20.25
C TYR A 31 14.80 -9.87 19.68
N PRO A 32 15.67 -10.57 20.42
CA PRO A 32 16.17 -11.90 20.01
C PRO A 32 15.02 -12.86 19.73
N GLY A 33 15.06 -13.55 18.58
CA GLY A 33 13.96 -14.44 18.13
C GLY A 33 12.70 -13.69 17.66
N GLY A 34 12.77 -12.36 17.48
CA GLY A 34 11.63 -11.49 17.23
C GLY A 34 11.15 -11.42 15.78
N ILE A 35 11.51 -12.38 14.92
CA ILE A 35 11.04 -12.44 13.53
C ILE A 35 9.56 -12.86 13.51
N ARG A 36 8.72 -12.08 12.87
CA ARG A 36 7.32 -12.41 12.61
C ARG A 36 7.07 -12.51 11.12
N GLN A 37 6.17 -13.42 10.76
CA GLN A 37 5.82 -13.70 9.38
C GLN A 37 4.31 -13.79 9.22
N MET A 38 3.81 -13.38 8.07
CA MET A 38 2.40 -13.44 7.72
C MET A 38 2.24 -13.63 6.22
N THR A 39 1.32 -14.49 5.78
CA THR A 39 1.01 -14.65 4.35
C THR A 39 0.34 -13.39 3.81
N TYR A 40 0.51 -13.11 2.52
CA TYR A 40 -0.12 -11.94 1.90
C TYR A 40 -1.65 -12.02 1.90
N GLU A 41 -2.22 -13.23 1.82
CA GLU A 41 -3.64 -13.48 2.03
C GLU A 41 -4.14 -12.90 3.37
N LYS A 42 -3.50 -13.30 4.48
CA LYS A 42 -3.86 -12.76 5.80
C LYS A 42 -3.56 -11.26 5.90
N PHE A 43 -2.48 -10.80 5.26
CA PHE A 43 -2.08 -9.39 5.33
C PHE A 43 -3.08 -8.47 4.62
N LEU A 44 -3.62 -8.90 3.46
CA LEU A 44 -4.70 -8.20 2.77
C LEU A 44 -6.00 -8.20 3.59
N ALA A 45 -6.37 -9.35 4.19
CA ALA A 45 -7.59 -9.45 5.00
C ALA A 45 -7.55 -8.54 6.24
N THR A 46 -6.37 -8.36 6.85
CA THR A 46 -6.23 -7.58 8.08
C THR A 46 -5.91 -6.11 7.84
N ARG A 47 -5.07 -5.79 6.85
CA ARG A 47 -4.52 -4.44 6.62
C ARG A 47 -4.28 -4.18 5.13
N PRO A 48 -5.34 -4.13 4.30
CA PRO A 48 -5.20 -3.99 2.84
C PRO A 48 -4.49 -2.69 2.45
N VAL A 49 -4.79 -1.60 3.16
CA VAL A 49 -4.14 -0.28 2.99
C VAL A 49 -2.61 -0.38 3.06
N ARG A 50 -2.09 -1.14 4.04
CA ARG A 50 -0.65 -1.27 4.24
C ARG A 50 0.04 -2.07 3.14
N VAL A 51 -0.67 -2.98 2.48
CA VAL A 51 -0.12 -3.77 1.36
C VAL A 51 0.23 -2.85 0.21
N VAL A 52 -0.72 -2.01 -0.21
CA VAL A 52 -0.54 -1.05 -1.30
C VAL A 52 0.47 0.02 -0.93
N GLU A 53 0.37 0.60 0.26
CA GLU A 53 1.36 1.59 0.72
C GLU A 53 2.78 1.04 0.73
N LYS A 54 2.98 -0.20 1.21
CA LYS A 54 4.31 -0.82 1.27
C LYS A 54 4.85 -1.08 -0.12
N ALA A 55 4.01 -1.51 -1.07
CA ALA A 55 4.40 -1.71 -2.46
C ALA A 55 4.87 -0.39 -3.09
N VAL A 56 4.09 0.68 -2.96
CA VAL A 56 4.45 2.00 -3.54
C VAL A 56 5.67 2.60 -2.84
N LYS A 57 5.74 2.56 -1.51
CA LYS A 57 6.90 3.05 -0.75
C LYS A 57 8.19 2.31 -1.12
N GLY A 58 8.11 1.02 -1.44
CA GLY A 58 9.25 0.24 -1.90
C GLY A 58 9.78 0.66 -3.28
N MET A 59 8.96 1.29 -4.11
CA MET A 59 9.35 1.83 -5.43
C MET A 59 9.93 3.25 -5.35
N LEU A 60 9.86 3.91 -4.20
CA LEU A 60 10.39 5.27 -4.01
C LEU A 60 11.87 5.26 -3.61
N PRO A 61 12.62 6.33 -3.94
CA PRO A 61 14.00 6.47 -3.46
C PRO A 61 14.04 6.53 -1.94
N HIS A 62 14.96 5.81 -1.31
CA HIS A 62 15.09 5.72 0.15
C HIS A 62 15.82 6.95 0.73
N THR A 63 15.28 8.13 0.46
CA THR A 63 15.83 9.43 0.88
C THR A 63 14.79 10.25 1.65
N ARG A 64 15.22 11.36 2.26
CA ARG A 64 14.29 12.31 2.92
C ARG A 64 13.21 12.81 1.96
N LEU A 65 13.57 13.02 0.69
CA LEU A 65 12.64 13.44 -0.36
C LEU A 65 11.66 12.32 -0.72
N GLY A 66 12.11 11.07 -0.85
CA GLY A 66 11.23 9.92 -1.05
C GLY A 66 10.21 9.74 0.08
N ARG A 67 10.63 9.94 1.34
CA ARG A 67 9.70 9.94 2.48
C ARG A 67 8.63 11.02 2.36
N LYS A 68 8.98 12.23 1.90
CA LYS A 68 8.01 13.31 1.62
C LYS A 68 7.08 12.95 0.46
N MET A 69 7.58 12.30 -0.59
CA MET A 69 6.74 11.83 -1.70
C MET A 69 5.74 10.76 -1.24
N GLY A 70 6.17 9.81 -0.40
CA GLY A 70 5.31 8.79 0.17
C GLY A 70 4.19 9.34 1.07
N MET A 71 4.30 10.56 1.60
CA MET A 71 3.23 11.22 2.36
C MET A 71 2.10 11.77 1.48
N LYS A 72 2.35 11.94 0.18
CA LYS A 72 1.35 12.41 -0.79
C LYS A 72 0.39 11.32 -1.27
N LEU A 73 0.76 10.05 -1.06
CA LEU A 73 -0.10 8.91 -1.33
C LEU A 73 -1.15 8.77 -0.23
N LYS A 74 -2.42 8.66 -0.63
CA LYS A 74 -3.54 8.31 0.25
C LYS A 74 -4.17 7.03 -0.24
N VAL A 75 -4.29 6.04 0.63
CA VAL A 75 -4.84 4.72 0.29
C VAL A 75 -6.02 4.43 1.20
N TYR A 76 -7.14 4.04 0.63
CA TYR A 76 -8.36 3.67 1.34
C TYR A 76 -8.77 2.24 0.99
N ALA A 77 -9.23 1.51 2.00
CA ALA A 77 -9.71 0.15 1.81
C ALA A 77 -11.00 0.14 0.97
N GLY A 78 -11.96 1.00 1.28
CA GLY A 78 -13.24 1.08 0.57
C GLY A 78 -13.25 2.07 -0.61
N PRO A 79 -14.43 2.29 -1.22
CA PRO A 79 -14.60 3.17 -2.36
C PRO A 79 -14.60 4.66 -1.99
N GLU A 80 -14.79 4.99 -0.72
CA GLU A 80 -14.92 6.37 -0.25
C GLU A 80 -13.59 6.95 0.24
N HIS A 81 -13.42 8.25 0.02
CA HIS A 81 -12.34 9.05 0.58
C HIS A 81 -12.87 10.37 1.19
N PRO A 82 -12.28 10.89 2.28
CA PRO A 82 -12.71 12.12 2.92
C PRO A 82 -12.29 13.39 2.16
N HIS A 83 -11.56 13.27 1.04
CA HIS A 83 -10.92 14.40 0.34
C HIS A 83 -11.81 15.07 -0.72
N ALA A 84 -13.13 15.02 -0.59
CA ALA A 84 -14.07 15.59 -1.57
C ALA A 84 -13.85 17.10 -1.83
N ALA A 85 -13.45 17.86 -0.81
CA ALA A 85 -13.18 19.30 -0.94
C ALA A 85 -12.03 19.64 -1.90
N GLN A 86 -11.12 18.69 -2.17
CA GLN A 86 -9.97 18.88 -3.06
C GLN A 86 -10.33 18.65 -4.54
N LYS A 87 -11.57 18.25 -4.84
CA LYS A 87 -12.06 17.96 -6.21
C LYS A 87 -11.08 17.08 -7.01
N PRO A 88 -10.78 15.86 -6.55
CA PRO A 88 -9.87 14.97 -7.26
C PRO A 88 -10.41 14.59 -8.63
N GLU A 89 -9.54 14.55 -9.63
CA GLU A 89 -9.87 14.12 -10.98
C GLU A 89 -9.61 12.61 -11.13
N PRO A 90 -10.51 11.86 -11.80
CA PRO A 90 -10.31 10.45 -12.05
C PRO A 90 -9.15 10.25 -13.04
N LEU A 91 -8.25 9.31 -12.72
CA LEU A 91 -7.15 8.90 -13.58
C LEU A 91 -7.37 7.46 -14.01
N GLU A 92 -7.55 7.24 -15.31
CA GLU A 92 -7.62 5.91 -15.89
C GLU A 92 -6.21 5.41 -16.22
N ILE A 93 -5.88 4.19 -15.78
CA ILE A 93 -4.63 3.52 -16.10
C ILE A 93 -4.95 2.46 -17.14
N THR A 94 -4.53 2.68 -18.38
CA THR A 94 -4.59 1.64 -19.42
C THR A 94 -3.50 0.61 -19.14
N VAL A 95 -3.88 -0.68 -19.10
CA VAL A 95 -2.97 -1.83 -18.95
C VAL A 95 -2.74 -2.46 -20.31
#